data_AF-A0A3E4YL72-F1
#
_entry.id   AF-A0A3E4YL72-F1
#
_cell.length_a   1.000
_cell.length_b   1.000
_cell.length_c   1.000
_cell.angle_alpha   90.00
_cell.angle_beta   90.00
_cell.angle_gamma   90.00
#
_symmetry.space_group_name_H-M   'P 1'
#
loop_
_entity.id
_entity.type
_entity.pdbx_description
1 polymer ?
#
loop_
_entity_poly.entity_id
_entity_poly.type
_entity_poly.pdbx_seq_one_letter_code
_entity_poly.pdbx_strand_id
1 'polypeptide(L)'
;MINFMDDDRIKFEERYDDNEYETTTFYFVGDKSLLMELVGNKYSDAEGMTLSIECPTNCIDTCNASVEISPSKDIDGTVTDYEWTDINLPYEVIDTLIDMALSR
;
A
#
# COMPACT_ATOMS: atom_id res chain seq x y z
N MET A 1 7.99 -15.18 5.05
CA MET A 1 6.85 -14.78 4.21
C MET A 1 5.85 -14.13 5.13
N ILE A 2 5.56 -12.84 4.93
CA ILE A 2 4.65 -12.07 5.76
C ILE A 2 3.22 -12.53 5.42
N ASN A 3 2.41 -12.85 6.43
CA ASN A 3 1.00 -13.11 6.23
C ASN A 3 0.23 -11.81 6.50
N PHE A 4 0.02 -11.01 5.46
CA PHE A 4 -0.61 -9.70 5.60
C PHE A 4 -2.05 -9.76 6.11
N MET A 5 -2.78 -10.85 5.91
CA MET A 5 -4.16 -11.00 6.39
C MET A 5 -4.32 -10.83 7.91
N ASP A 6 -3.30 -11.23 8.68
CA ASP A 6 -3.29 -11.16 10.14
C ASP A 6 -2.23 -10.16 10.65
N ASP A 7 -1.68 -9.33 9.77
CA ASP A 7 -0.64 -8.36 10.12
C ASP A 7 -1.26 -7.06 10.62
N ASP A 8 -1.16 -6.80 11.91
CA ASP A 8 -1.73 -5.61 12.56
C ASP A 8 -1.03 -4.29 12.18
N ARG A 9 0.13 -4.40 11.53
CA ARG A 9 0.94 -3.28 11.03
C ARG A 9 0.40 -2.67 9.74
N ILE A 10 -0.54 -3.32 9.05
CA ILE A 10 -1.20 -2.79 7.85
C ILE A 10 -2.71 -2.90 7.94
N LYS A 11 -3.41 -1.91 7.39
CA LYS A 11 -4.88 -1.90 7.35
C LYS A 11 -5.35 -1.37 6.01
N PHE A 12 -6.34 -2.04 5.43
CA PHE A 12 -7.11 -1.48 4.33
C PHE A 12 -7.83 -0.21 4.79
N GLU A 13 -7.72 0.85 4.00
CA GLU A 13 -8.32 2.16 4.25
C GLU A 13 -9.43 2.47 3.26
N GLU A 14 -9.12 2.44 1.97
CA GLU A 14 -10.05 2.87 0.92
C GLU A 14 -9.85 2.11 -0.39
N ARG A 15 -10.94 1.92 -1.13
CA ARG A 15 -10.93 1.55 -2.54
C ARG A 15 -11.39 2.76 -3.36
N TYR A 16 -10.61 3.12 -4.36
CA TYR A 16 -10.95 4.16 -5.32
C TYR A 16 -11.09 3.53 -6.71
N ASP A 17 -12.26 3.70 -7.34
CA ASP A 17 -12.48 3.29 -8.72
C ASP A 17 -12.46 4.53 -9.63
N ASP A 18 -11.47 4.59 -10.52
CA ASP A 18 -11.34 5.62 -11.54
C ASP A 18 -12.01 5.17 -12.84
N ASN A 19 -13.22 5.69 -13.09
CA ASN A 19 -13.98 5.35 -14.29
C ASN A 19 -13.41 5.98 -15.58
N GLU A 20 -12.58 7.03 -15.47
CA GLU A 20 -11.96 7.68 -16.64
C GLU A 20 -10.79 6.85 -17.15
N TYR A 21 -9.97 6.34 -16.23
CA TYR A 21 -8.80 5.52 -16.55
C TYR A 21 -9.07 4.01 -16.50
N GLU A 22 -10.28 3.60 -16.09
CA GLU A 22 -10.68 2.20 -15.90
C GLU A 22 -9.74 1.44 -14.95
N THR A 23 -9.29 2.12 -13.89
CA THR A 23 -8.43 1.55 -12.84
C THR A 23 -9.15 1.48 -11.50
N THR A 24 -8.73 0.52 -10.68
CA THR A 24 -9.11 0.39 -9.28
C THR A 24 -7.86 0.44 -8.44
N THR A 25 -7.84 1.35 -7.47
CA THR A 25 -6.74 1.53 -6.52
C THR A 25 -7.19 1.17 -5.11
N PHE A 26 -6.45 0.28 -4.47
CA PHE A 26 -6.61 -0.07 -3.07
C PHE A 26 -5.55 0.64 -2.23
N TYR A 27 -6.00 1.43 -1.26
CA TYR A 27 -5.16 2.16 -0.33
C TYR A 27 -5.11 1.45 1.02
N PHE A 28 -3.90 1.35 1.55
CA PHE A 28 -3.60 0.77 2.86
C PHE A 28 -2.74 1.73 3.66
N VAL A 29 -2.93 1.74 4.97
CA VAL A 29 -2.04 2.44 5.90
C VAL A 29 -1.17 1.41 6.62
N GLY A 30 0.14 1.57 6.49
CA GLY A 30 1.16 0.74 7.12
C GLY A 30 1.98 1.50 8.16
N ASP A 31 2.45 0.80 9.20
CA ASP A 31 3.32 1.39 10.22
C ASP A 31 4.80 1.47 9.79
N LYS A 32 5.60 2.18 10.60
CA LYS A 32 7.06 2.32 10.39
C LYS A 32 7.79 0.99 10.25
N SER A 33 7.43 -0.02 11.05
CA SER A 33 8.15 -1.29 11.07
C SER A 33 7.94 -2.07 9.77
N LEU A 34 6.71 -2.02 9.22
CA LEU A 34 6.42 -2.58 7.90
C LEU A 34 7.12 -1.78 6.80
N LEU A 35 7.08 -0.45 6.84
CA LEU A 35 7.82 0.39 5.90
C LEU A 35 9.31 0.01 5.86
N MET A 36 9.95 -0.15 7.03
CA MET A 36 11.34 -0.56 7.13
C MET A 36 11.60 -1.96 6.58
N GLU A 37 10.63 -2.88 6.68
CA GLU A 37 10.73 -4.22 6.11
C GLU A 37 10.66 -4.19 4.58
N LEU A 38 9.84 -3.31 4.00
CA LEU A 38 9.67 -3.20 2.55
C LEU A 38 10.82 -2.49 1.84
N VAL A 39 11.32 -1.39 2.42
CA VAL A 39 12.30 -0.51 1.74
C VAL A 39 13.56 -0.21 2.55
N GLY A 40 13.76 -0.94 3.65
CA GLY A 40 14.91 -0.77 4.54
C GLY A 40 14.91 0.61 5.22
N ASN A 41 16.10 1.15 5.45
CA ASN A 41 16.27 2.43 6.13
C ASN A 41 16.19 3.66 5.21
N LYS A 42 15.54 3.54 4.03
CA LYS A 42 15.47 4.63 3.04
C LYS A 42 14.74 5.86 3.58
N TYR A 43 13.71 5.65 4.40
CA TYR A 43 12.89 6.70 5.01
C TYR A 43 12.98 6.62 6.54
N SER A 44 14.18 6.80 7.08
CA SER A 44 14.47 6.55 8.50
C SER A 44 13.65 7.39 9.48
N ASP A 45 13.21 8.58 9.05
CA ASP A 45 12.45 9.52 9.85
C ASP A 45 10.93 9.48 9.59
N ALA A 46 10.47 8.65 8.66
CA ALA A 46 9.04 8.35 8.50
C ALA A 46 8.52 7.54 9.69
N GLU A 47 7.23 7.68 9.96
CA GLU A 47 6.50 7.08 11.09
C GLU A 47 5.43 6.08 10.61
N GLY A 48 5.09 6.12 9.33
CA GLY A 48 4.22 5.18 8.65
C GLY A 48 4.32 5.35 7.14
N MET A 49 3.35 4.76 6.43
CA MET A 49 3.21 4.92 4.99
C MET A 49 1.75 4.71 4.57
N THR A 50 1.39 5.32 3.45
CA THR A 50 0.32 4.84 2.59
C THR A 50 0.91 3.89 1.55
N LEU A 51 0.27 2.77 1.30
CA LEU A 51 0.57 1.83 0.23
C LEU A 51 -0.61 1.79 -0.74
N SER A 52 -0.33 1.92 -2.03
CA SER A 52 -1.33 1.80 -3.09
C SER A 52 -1.09 0.54 -3.91
N ILE A 53 -2.16 -0.14 -4.28
CA ILE A 53 -2.17 -1.19 -5.31
C ILE A 53 -3.17 -0.76 -6.37
N GLU A 54 -2.69 -0.42 -7.55
CA GLU A 54 -3.54 -0.06 -8.69
C GLU A 54 -3.56 -1.21 -9.71
N CYS A 55 -4.75 -1.53 -10.22
CA CYS A 55 -4.94 -2.55 -11.24
C CYS A 55 -6.11 -2.17 -12.17
N PRO A 56 -6.22 -2.73 -13.38
CA PRO A 56 -7.37 -2.50 -14.25
C PRO A 56 -8.68 -2.93 -13.56
N THR A 57 -9.72 -2.09 -13.55
CA THR A 57 -10.99 -2.35 -12.84
C THR A 57 -11.64 -3.67 -13.24
N ASN A 58 -11.55 -4.02 -14.52
CA ASN A 58 -12.16 -5.23 -15.07
C ASN A 58 -11.25 -6.47 -14.97
N CYS A 59 -10.05 -6.33 -14.41
CA CYS A 59 -9.05 -7.39 -14.27
C CYS A 59 -8.17 -7.13 -13.04
N ILE A 60 -8.77 -7.27 -11.85
CA ILE A 60 -8.05 -7.22 -10.57
C ILE A 60 -7.23 -8.51 -10.47
N ASP A 61 -5.99 -8.45 -10.93
CA ASP A 61 -5.02 -9.55 -10.98
C ASP A 61 -3.62 -8.99 -10.64
N THR A 62 -2.86 -9.71 -9.81
CA THR A 62 -1.55 -9.28 -9.32
C THR A 62 -0.52 -9.11 -10.42
N CYS A 63 -0.65 -9.82 -11.54
CA CYS A 63 0.27 -9.65 -12.66
C CYS A 63 0.10 -8.31 -13.40
N ASN A 64 -1.04 -7.63 -13.22
CA ASN A 64 -1.32 -6.32 -13.82
C ASN A 64 -1.30 -5.18 -12.80
N ALA A 65 -0.87 -5.45 -11.56
CA ALA A 65 -0.86 -4.48 -10.50
C ALA A 65 0.43 -3.64 -10.48
N SER A 66 0.30 -2.33 -10.31
CA SER A 66 1.38 -1.45 -9.85
C SER A 66 1.27 -1.25 -8.34
N VAL A 67 2.41 -1.10 -7.67
CA VAL A 67 2.47 -0.87 -6.23
C VAL A 67 3.34 0.33 -5.95
N GLU A 68 2.78 1.31 -5.25
CA GLU A 68 3.53 2.46 -4.77
C GLU A 68 3.40 2.59 -3.25
N ILE A 69 4.36 3.28 -2.66
CA ILE A 69 4.26 3.76 -1.28
C ILE A 69 4.48 5.25 -1.23
N SER A 70 3.80 5.90 -0.30
CA SER A 70 4.05 7.26 0.15
C SER A 70 4.28 7.19 1.67
N PRO A 71 5.55 7.12 2.11
CA PRO A 71 5.89 7.26 3.52
C PRO A 71 5.31 8.54 4.11
N SER A 72 5.07 8.57 5.41
CA SER A 72 4.51 9.74 6.08
C SER A 72 5.16 9.99 7.43
N LYS A 73 5.11 11.24 7.88
CA LYS A 73 5.68 11.70 9.15
C LYS A 73 4.77 12.74 9.78
N ASP A 74 4.53 12.65 11.08
CA ASP A 74 3.90 13.73 11.82
C ASP A 74 4.94 14.81 12.16
N ILE A 75 4.65 16.05 11.75
CA ILE A 75 5.42 17.24 12.11
C ILE A 75 4.46 18.19 12.83
N ASP A 76 4.59 18.25 14.16
CA ASP A 76 3.82 19.15 15.02
C ASP A 76 2.29 19.01 14.85
N GLY A 77 1.80 17.79 14.70
CA GLY A 77 0.37 17.45 14.50
C GLY A 77 -0.10 17.55 13.05
N THR A 78 0.81 17.78 12.11
CA THR A 78 0.53 17.79 10.66
C THR A 78 1.23 16.60 10.01
N VAL A 79 0.44 15.68 9.46
CA VAL A 79 0.97 14.58 8.65
C VAL A 79 1.50 15.14 7.35
N THR A 80 2.78 14.90 7.08
CA THR A 80 3.44 15.24 5.82
C THR A 80 3.84 13.96 5.12
N ASP A 81 3.36 13.82 3.89
CA ASP A 81 3.64 12.69 3.02
C ASP A 81 4.88 12.94 2.14
N TYR A 82 5.62 11.87 1.88
CA TYR A 82 6.71 11.86 0.92
C TYR A 82 6.14 11.60 -0.47
N GLU A 83 6.89 11.95 -1.52
CA GLU A 83 6.50 11.61 -2.89
C GLU A 83 6.29 10.11 -3.08
N TRP A 84 5.30 9.76 -3.89
CA TRP A 84 5.02 8.39 -4.28
C TRP A 84 6.25 7.74 -4.92
N THR A 85 6.50 6.49 -4.54
CA THR A 85 7.61 5.71 -5.05
C THR A 85 7.14 4.30 -5.39
N ASP A 86 7.39 3.88 -6.63
CA ASP A 86 7.21 2.50 -7.07
C ASP A 86 8.05 1.52 -6.25
N ILE A 87 7.43 0.42 -5.83
CA ILE A 87 8.12 -0.72 -5.22
C ILE A 87 7.68 -2.01 -5.88
N ASN A 88 8.52 -3.04 -5.78
CA ASN A 88 8.16 -4.38 -6.23
C ASN A 88 7.82 -5.24 -5.01
N LEU A 89 6.61 -5.79 -5.00
CA LEU A 89 6.20 -6.80 -4.04
C LEU A 89 6.06 -8.16 -4.73
N PRO A 90 6.31 -9.28 -4.01
CA PRO A 90 5.96 -10.60 -4.52
C PRO A 90 4.46 -10.68 -4.85
N TYR A 91 4.08 -11.37 -5.93
CA TYR A 91 2.67 -11.50 -6.32
C TYR A 91 1.78 -12.09 -5.22
N GLU A 92 2.29 -13.06 -4.45
CA GLU A 92 1.59 -13.64 -3.29
C GLU A 92 1.23 -12.60 -2.22
N VAL A 93 2.06 -11.55 -2.06
CA VAL A 93 1.80 -10.45 -1.13
C VAL A 93 0.72 -9.53 -1.69
N ILE A 94 0.77 -9.22 -2.98
CA ILE A 94 -0.23 -8.39 -3.66
C ILE A 94 -1.59 -9.10 -3.61
N ASP A 95 -1.65 -10.41 -3.88
CA ASP A 95 -2.87 -11.24 -3.79
C ASP A 95 -3.48 -11.12 -2.39
N THR A 96 -2.63 -11.28 -1.36
CA THR A 96 -3.06 -11.21 0.05
C THR A 96 -3.64 -9.83 0.41
N LEU A 97 -3.04 -8.75 -0.09
CA LEU A 97 -3.52 -7.39 0.15
C LEU A 97 -4.83 -7.10 -0.60
N ILE A 98 -4.95 -7.54 -1.84
CA ILE A 98 -6.20 -7.44 -2.62
C ILE A 98 -7.31 -8.24 -1.92
N ASP A 99 -7.05 -9.48 -1.51
CA ASP A 99 -8.02 -10.29 -0.78
C ASP A 99 -8.43 -9.61 0.54
N MET A 100 -7.49 -8.98 1.25
CA MET A 100 -7.80 -8.20 2.46
C MET A 100 -8.78 -7.06 2.13
N ALA A 101 -8.51 -6.29 1.07
CA ALA A 101 -9.35 -5.18 0.65
C ALA A 101 -10.75 -5.63 0.23
N LEU A 102 -10.87 -6.77 -0.46
CA LEU A 102 -12.15 -7.33 -0.92
C LEU A 102 -12.95 -8.03 0.19
N SER A 103 -12.31 -8.36 1.31
CA SER A 103 -12.95 -9.02 2.45
C SER A 103 -13.67 -8.07 3.44
N ARG A 104 -13.51 -6.75 3.26
CA ARG A 104 -14.11 -5.71 4.12
C ARG A 104 -15.24 -4.97 3.42
#